data_AF-Q8BX51-F1
#
_entry.id   AF-Q8BX51-F1
#
_cell.length_a   1.000
_cell.length_b   1.000
_cell.length_c   1.000
_cell.angle_alpha   90.00
_cell.angle_beta   90.00
_cell.angle_gamma   90.00
#
_symmetry.space_group_name_H-M   'P 1'
#
loop_
_entity.id
_entity.type
_entity.pdbx_description
1 polymer ?
#
loop_
_entity_poly.entity_id
_entity_poly.type
_entity_poly.pdbx_seq_one_letter_code
_entity_poly.pdbx_strand_id
1 'polypeptide(L)'
;MDRSTDLDIQELKMTREQYILATQQNNLPRPENAQLYPVGIYGWRKRCLYFFVLLLLVTMIVNLAMTIWILKVMNFTVDGMGNLRVTKKGIRLEGISEFLLPLYVKEIHSRKDSPLVLQSDRNVTVNARNHMGQLTGQLTVGAEAVEAQCKRFEVRASEDGRVLFSADEDEITIGAEKLKVTGTEGAVFGHSVETPHIRAEPSQDLRLESPTRSLKMEAPRGVQVSAAAGDFKATCRKELHLQSTEGEIFLNADSIRLGNLPIGSFSSSTSSSNSRQTVYELCVCPNGKLYLSPAGVGSTCQSSSSICLWN
;
A
#
# COMPACT_ATOMS: atom_id res chain seq x y z
N MET A 1 67.06 123.53 -2.70
CA MET A 1 66.63 122.29 -2.03
C MET A 1 65.13 122.24 -2.23
N ASP A 2 64.62 121.20 -2.91
CA ASP A 2 63.18 120.91 -3.18
C ASP A 2 62.97 120.16 -4.52
N ARG A 3 64.05 119.83 -5.25
CA ARG A 3 63.96 118.99 -6.46
C ARG A 3 64.06 117.48 -6.18
N SER A 4 64.27 117.10 -4.92
CA SER A 4 64.40 115.72 -4.47
C SER A 4 63.06 114.98 -4.41
N THR A 5 61.95 115.67 -4.15
CA THR A 5 60.64 115.01 -3.97
C THR A 5 59.90 114.71 -5.28
N ASP A 6 60.18 115.45 -6.36
CA ASP A 6 59.52 115.23 -7.66
C ASP A 6 60.11 114.01 -8.41
N LEU A 7 61.43 113.76 -8.24
CA LEU A 7 62.09 112.58 -8.80
C LEU A 7 61.56 111.27 -8.20
N ASP A 8 61.24 111.25 -6.90
CA ASP A 8 60.77 110.04 -6.21
C ASP A 8 59.43 109.51 -6.75
N ILE A 9 58.54 110.40 -7.22
CA ILE A 9 57.22 110.00 -7.72
C ILE A 9 57.31 109.43 -9.15
N GLN A 10 58.22 109.94 -10.00
CA GLN A 10 58.43 109.38 -11.34
C GLN A 10 59.16 108.03 -11.31
N GLU A 11 60.11 107.84 -10.39
CA GLU A 11 60.78 106.55 -10.15
C GLU A 11 59.79 105.45 -9.75
N LEU A 12 58.83 105.75 -8.87
CA LEU A 12 57.77 104.82 -8.45
C LEU A 12 56.81 104.43 -9.58
N LYS A 13 56.64 105.27 -10.60
CA LYS A 13 55.79 104.97 -11.76
C LYS A 13 56.53 104.13 -12.81
N MET A 14 57.81 104.41 -13.08
CA MET A 14 58.62 103.62 -14.02
C MET A 14 58.89 102.19 -13.52
N THR A 15 59.12 102.01 -12.23
CA THR A 15 59.39 100.67 -11.64
C THR A 15 58.19 99.73 -11.72
N ARG A 16 56.96 100.24 -11.63
CA ARG A 16 55.75 99.41 -11.68
C ARG A 16 55.40 98.95 -13.10
N GLU A 17 55.64 99.78 -14.12
CA GLU A 17 55.39 99.40 -15.51
C GLU A 17 56.42 98.39 -16.05
N GLN A 18 57.69 98.49 -15.64
CA GLN A 18 58.69 97.46 -15.97
C GLN A 18 58.42 96.10 -15.29
N TYR A 19 57.82 96.08 -14.10
CA TYR A 19 57.52 94.82 -13.40
C TYR A 19 56.38 94.02 -14.06
N ILE A 20 55.41 94.69 -14.70
CA ILE A 20 54.28 94.01 -15.35
C ILE A 20 54.68 93.44 -16.72
N LEU A 21 55.64 94.05 -17.42
CA LEU A 21 56.14 93.54 -18.70
C LEU A 21 57.23 92.46 -18.55
N ALA A 22 58.01 92.46 -17.45
CA ALA A 22 59.04 91.45 -17.22
C ALA A 22 58.49 90.07 -16.78
N THR A 23 57.25 89.99 -16.29
CA THR A 23 56.59 88.70 -15.98
C THR A 23 56.14 87.89 -17.20
N GLN A 24 56.35 88.38 -18.43
CA GLN A 24 56.03 87.62 -19.64
C GLN A 24 57.20 86.83 -20.24
N GLN A 25 58.42 86.91 -19.70
CA GLN A 25 59.57 86.12 -20.18
C GLN A 25 60.53 85.76 -19.04
N ASN A 26 60.43 84.51 -18.56
CA ASN A 26 61.46 83.68 -17.88
C ASN A 26 60.95 83.01 -16.59
N ASN A 27 60.31 81.85 -16.73
CA ASN A 27 60.26 80.85 -15.66
C ASN A 27 61.36 79.81 -15.90
N LEU A 28 62.28 79.75 -14.93
CA LEU A 28 63.48 78.93 -14.89
C LEU A 28 63.17 77.41 -14.90
N PRO A 29 63.97 76.57 -15.58
CA PRO A 29 64.01 75.14 -15.35
C PRO A 29 65.01 74.79 -14.21
N ARG A 30 64.52 74.15 -13.14
CA ARG A 30 65.32 73.61 -12.02
C ARG A 30 65.50 72.07 -12.18
N PRO A 31 66.64 71.46 -11.75
CA PRO A 31 67.13 70.15 -12.19
C PRO A 31 66.89 69.00 -11.19
N GLU A 32 67.45 67.81 -11.53
CA GLU A 32 67.66 66.55 -10.75
C GLU A 32 66.57 65.45 -10.94
N ASN A 33 66.83 64.15 -11.23
CA ASN A 33 68.04 63.32 -11.27
C ASN A 33 67.82 61.97 -12.02
N ALA A 34 68.93 61.42 -12.53
CA ALA A 34 69.31 60.00 -12.74
C ALA A 34 68.47 59.09 -13.69
N GLN A 35 68.92 58.80 -14.92
CA GLN A 35 69.95 57.79 -15.27
C GLN A 35 69.60 56.36 -14.80
N LEU A 36 68.76 55.64 -15.55
CA LEU A 36 68.66 54.17 -15.48
C LEU A 36 69.17 53.54 -16.78
N TYR A 37 70.04 52.54 -16.60
CA TYR A 37 70.87 51.85 -17.59
C TYR A 37 70.11 51.05 -18.66
N PRO A 38 70.71 50.84 -19.85
CA PRO A 38 70.07 50.21 -21.00
C PRO A 38 70.35 48.70 -21.09
N VAL A 39 69.35 47.87 -20.84
CA VAL A 39 69.31 46.46 -21.33
C VAL A 39 68.38 46.39 -22.55
N GLY A 40 68.91 46.69 -23.74
CA GLY A 40 68.13 46.81 -24.97
C GLY A 40 68.58 45.82 -26.06
N ILE A 41 68.01 44.61 -26.07
CA ILE A 41 68.18 43.64 -27.18
C ILE A 41 67.69 44.28 -28.50
N TYR A 42 68.49 44.20 -29.57
CA TYR A 42 68.47 45.11 -30.72
C TYR A 42 67.64 44.65 -31.94
N GLY A 43 67.14 45.63 -32.70
CA GLY A 43 66.80 45.55 -34.14
C GLY A 43 65.47 44.90 -34.53
N TRP A 44 65.51 43.62 -34.88
CA TRP A 44 64.36 42.89 -35.44
C TRP A 44 63.73 41.91 -34.44
N ARG A 45 64.55 41.27 -33.60
CA ARG A 45 64.08 40.42 -32.48
C ARG A 45 63.28 41.22 -31.45
N LYS A 46 63.62 42.50 -31.20
CA LYS A 46 62.87 43.39 -30.28
C LYS A 46 61.44 43.65 -30.75
N ARG A 47 61.26 43.89 -32.05
CA ARG A 47 59.93 44.06 -32.65
C ARG A 47 59.11 42.77 -32.55
N CYS A 48 59.75 41.63 -32.82
CA CYS A 48 59.12 40.33 -32.62
C CYS A 48 58.75 40.07 -31.16
N LEU A 49 59.63 40.38 -30.21
CA LEU A 49 59.38 40.23 -28.78
C LEU A 49 58.29 41.17 -28.26
N TYR A 50 58.28 42.46 -28.65
CA TYR A 50 57.20 43.37 -28.25
C TYR A 50 55.87 42.98 -28.85
N PHE A 51 55.86 42.55 -30.12
CA PHE A 51 54.66 41.98 -30.72
C PHE A 51 54.18 40.76 -29.93
N PHE A 52 55.09 39.90 -29.49
CA PHE A 52 54.75 38.73 -28.68
C PHE A 52 54.24 39.08 -27.28
N VAL A 53 54.89 40.01 -26.56
CA VAL A 53 54.45 40.48 -25.23
C VAL A 53 53.10 41.19 -25.32
N LEU A 54 52.89 42.02 -26.34
CA LEU A 54 51.61 42.67 -26.60
C LEU A 54 50.53 41.62 -26.88
N LEU A 55 50.83 40.63 -27.72
CA LEU A 55 49.92 39.53 -28.02
C LEU A 55 49.57 38.77 -26.73
N LEU A 56 50.56 38.46 -25.88
CA LEU A 56 50.32 37.83 -24.58
C LEU A 56 49.42 38.67 -23.66
N LEU A 57 49.70 39.98 -23.53
CA LEU A 57 48.88 40.89 -22.72
C LEU A 57 47.43 40.93 -23.22
N VAL A 58 47.24 41.05 -24.54
CA VAL A 58 45.90 41.03 -25.16
C VAL A 58 45.20 39.70 -24.86
N THR A 59 45.89 38.55 -25.02
CA THR A 59 45.29 37.26 -24.68
C THR A 59 44.93 37.15 -23.20
N MET A 60 45.71 37.75 -22.29
CA MET A 60 45.42 37.75 -20.85
C MET A 60 44.19 38.58 -20.51
N ILE A 61 44.05 39.77 -21.10
CA ILE A 61 42.86 40.62 -20.90
C ILE A 61 41.61 39.94 -21.46
N VAL A 62 41.71 39.34 -22.66
CA VAL A 62 40.60 38.59 -23.26
C VAL A 62 40.22 37.42 -22.36
N ASN A 63 41.19 36.65 -21.86
CA ASN A 63 40.92 35.53 -20.95
C ASN A 63 40.25 36.01 -19.65
N LEU A 64 40.72 37.10 -19.04
CA LEU A 64 40.11 37.65 -17.82
C LEU A 64 38.66 38.11 -18.09
N ALA A 65 38.42 38.86 -19.16
CA ALA A 65 37.08 39.28 -19.54
C ALA A 65 36.15 38.08 -19.77
N MET A 66 36.65 37.03 -20.43
CA MET A 66 35.92 35.78 -20.65
C MET A 66 35.57 35.08 -19.33
N THR A 67 36.49 35.04 -18.36
CA THR A 67 36.20 34.43 -17.05
C THR A 67 35.13 35.19 -16.24
N ILE A 68 35.21 36.53 -16.17
CA ILE A 68 34.20 37.33 -15.48
C ILE A 68 32.84 37.19 -16.16
N TRP A 69 32.82 37.12 -17.49
CA TRP A 69 31.60 36.88 -18.25
C TRP A 69 31.00 35.50 -17.95
N ILE A 70 31.80 34.43 -17.94
CA ILE A 70 31.34 33.08 -17.54
C ILE A 70 30.73 33.10 -16.14
N LEU A 71 31.39 33.71 -15.15
CA LEU A 71 30.89 33.78 -13.78
C LEU A 71 29.54 34.49 -13.69
N LYS A 72 29.37 35.58 -14.45
CA LYS A 72 28.11 36.34 -14.50
C LYS A 72 27.00 35.54 -15.21
N VAL A 73 27.29 34.89 -16.33
CA VAL A 73 26.32 34.05 -17.07
C VAL A 73 25.84 32.88 -16.22
N MET A 74 26.75 32.28 -15.47
CA MET A 74 26.44 31.16 -14.58
C MET A 74 25.77 31.59 -13.25
N ASN A 75 25.46 32.87 -13.07
CA ASN A 75 24.87 33.44 -11.85
C ASN A 75 25.63 33.01 -10.57
N PHE A 76 26.96 33.01 -10.62
CA PHE A 76 27.76 32.84 -9.41
C PHE A 76 27.75 34.14 -8.60
N THR A 77 27.34 34.05 -7.34
CA THR A 77 27.43 35.13 -6.35
C THR A 77 28.22 34.65 -5.13
N VAL A 78 28.56 35.56 -4.22
CA VAL A 78 29.26 35.20 -2.97
C VAL A 78 28.45 34.26 -2.07
N ASP A 79 27.11 34.23 -2.23
CA ASP A 79 26.19 33.40 -1.42
C ASP A 79 25.89 32.03 -2.05
N GLY A 80 26.32 31.79 -3.30
CA GLY A 80 26.14 30.49 -3.98
C GLY A 80 26.13 30.55 -5.50
N MET A 81 25.66 29.44 -6.09
CA MET A 81 25.62 29.23 -7.54
C MET A 81 24.17 29.00 -7.98
N GLY A 82 23.62 29.85 -8.85
CA GLY A 82 22.26 29.66 -9.40
C GLY A 82 21.17 29.65 -8.31
N ASN A 83 20.43 28.55 -8.18
CA ASN A 83 19.40 28.33 -7.13
C ASN A 83 19.98 27.74 -5.84
N LEU A 84 21.24 27.34 -5.85
CA LEU A 84 21.92 26.76 -4.71
C LEU A 84 22.50 27.88 -3.84
N ARG A 85 22.09 27.92 -2.58
CA ARG A 85 22.60 28.85 -1.55
C ARG A 85 23.40 28.07 -0.53
N VAL A 86 24.65 28.49 -0.31
CA VAL A 86 25.52 27.89 0.71
C VAL A 86 25.38 28.71 1.99
N THR A 87 24.67 28.14 2.96
CA THR A 87 24.52 28.74 4.29
C THR A 87 25.47 28.08 5.28
N LYS A 88 25.71 28.72 6.43
CA LYS A 88 26.51 28.10 7.52
C LYS A 88 25.95 26.75 7.99
N LYS A 89 24.65 26.49 7.78
CA LYS A 89 23.97 25.24 8.17
C LYS A 89 24.02 24.15 7.10
N GLY A 90 24.48 24.48 5.89
CA GLY A 90 24.48 23.57 4.75
C GLY A 90 23.90 24.21 3.50
N ILE A 91 23.49 23.36 2.57
CA ILE A 91 23.05 23.75 1.23
C ILE A 91 21.52 23.84 1.19
N ARG A 92 21.01 24.96 0.67
CA ARG A 92 19.58 25.18 0.45
C ARG A 92 19.36 25.41 -1.05
N LEU A 93 18.49 24.60 -1.66
CA LEU A 93 18.05 24.82 -3.03
C LEU A 93 16.74 25.62 -3.01
N GLU A 94 16.78 26.82 -3.59
CA GLU A 94 15.62 27.69 -3.69
C GLU A 94 15.09 27.69 -5.13
N GLY A 95 14.03 26.91 -5.37
CA GLY A 95 13.36 26.82 -6.66
C GLY A 95 13.47 25.44 -7.31
N ILE A 96 13.10 25.38 -8.58
CA ILE A 96 13.14 24.15 -9.38
C ILE A 96 14.60 23.79 -9.60
N SER A 97 14.95 22.56 -9.26
CA SER A 97 16.30 22.03 -9.36
C SER A 97 16.23 20.65 -9.97
N GLU A 98 17.07 20.41 -10.98
CA GLU A 98 17.18 19.13 -11.66
C GLU A 98 18.49 18.45 -11.24
N PHE A 99 18.42 17.17 -10.91
CA PHE A 99 19.58 16.37 -10.53
C PHE A 99 19.88 15.36 -11.62
N LEU A 100 21.04 15.49 -12.26
CA LEU A 100 21.50 14.56 -13.30
C LEU A 100 21.89 13.18 -12.74
N LEU A 101 22.16 13.09 -11.44
CA LEU A 101 22.62 11.90 -10.74
C LEU A 101 21.69 11.56 -9.57
N PRO A 102 21.72 10.31 -9.07
CA PRO A 102 20.93 9.90 -7.91
C PRO A 102 21.22 10.79 -6.70
N LEU A 103 20.16 11.27 -6.06
CA LEU A 103 20.23 12.06 -4.84
C LEU A 103 20.21 11.14 -3.62
N TYR A 104 21.28 11.17 -2.82
CA TYR A 104 21.36 10.45 -1.55
C TYR A 104 21.06 11.41 -0.40
N VAL A 105 19.98 11.12 0.33
CA VAL A 105 19.51 11.92 1.46
C VAL A 105 19.12 11.02 2.61
N LYS A 106 19.36 11.50 3.84
CA LYS A 106 18.99 10.80 5.06
C LYS A 106 17.47 10.79 5.26
N GLU A 107 16.85 11.94 5.01
CA GLU A 107 15.43 12.17 5.27
C GLU A 107 14.84 13.00 4.13
N ILE A 108 13.68 12.58 3.64
CA ILE A 108 12.85 13.32 2.68
C ILE A 108 11.55 13.66 3.41
N HIS A 109 11.29 14.95 3.57
CA HIS A 109 10.02 15.43 4.11
C HIS A 109 9.46 16.52 3.21
N SER A 110 8.16 16.47 2.98
CA SER A 110 7.42 17.58 2.37
C SER A 110 7.21 18.69 3.41
N ARG A 111 6.71 19.86 2.96
CA ARG A 111 6.32 20.93 3.90
C ARG A 111 5.14 20.46 4.74
N LYS A 112 5.01 21.03 5.94
CA LYS A 112 3.82 20.82 6.79
C LYS A 112 2.57 21.08 5.94
N ASP A 113 1.62 20.14 5.99
CA ASP A 113 0.34 20.17 5.26
C ASP A 113 0.45 20.06 3.73
N SER A 114 1.53 19.48 3.19
CA SER A 114 1.67 19.18 1.76
C SER A 114 2.08 17.73 1.50
N PRO A 115 1.54 17.07 0.46
CA PRO A 115 1.92 15.69 0.14
C PRO A 115 3.33 15.63 -0.47
N LEU A 116 4.03 14.52 -0.23
CA LEU A 116 5.22 14.14 -1.00
C LEU A 116 4.75 13.43 -2.27
N VAL A 117 4.96 14.06 -3.43
CA VAL A 117 4.55 13.50 -4.72
C VAL A 117 5.79 12.97 -5.44
N LEU A 118 5.73 11.70 -5.85
CA LEU A 118 6.74 11.04 -6.68
C LEU A 118 6.08 10.67 -8.01
N GLN A 119 6.59 11.22 -9.11
CA GLN A 119 6.05 10.95 -10.45
C GLN A 119 7.17 10.42 -11.36
N SER A 120 6.86 9.38 -12.12
CA SER A 120 7.75 8.80 -13.14
C SER A 120 6.93 8.34 -14.34
N ASP A 121 7.55 8.39 -15.52
CA ASP A 121 7.07 7.76 -16.76
C ASP A 121 7.25 6.23 -16.75
N ARG A 122 7.91 5.68 -15.72
CA ARG A 122 8.21 4.26 -15.53
C ARG A 122 7.76 3.77 -14.15
N ASN A 123 7.88 2.46 -13.95
CA ASN A 123 7.52 1.82 -12.70
C ASN A 123 8.23 2.47 -11.50
N VAL A 124 7.45 2.88 -10.51
CA VAL A 124 7.96 3.42 -9.25
C VAL A 124 8.14 2.26 -8.28
N THR A 125 9.39 1.99 -7.90
CA THR A 125 9.73 0.88 -7.00
C THR A 125 10.21 1.41 -5.66
N VAL A 126 9.52 1.04 -4.58
CA VAL A 126 9.91 1.34 -3.21
C VAL A 126 10.52 0.09 -2.59
N ASN A 127 11.82 0.14 -2.33
CA ASN A 127 12.58 -0.95 -1.74
C ASN A 127 12.85 -0.66 -0.26
N ALA A 128 12.30 -1.48 0.62
CA ALA A 128 12.68 -1.51 2.03
C ALA A 128 13.88 -2.44 2.21
N ARG A 129 14.96 -1.94 2.81
CA ARG A 129 16.17 -2.73 3.09
C ARG A 129 16.48 -2.76 4.58
N ASN A 130 17.00 -3.88 5.05
CA ASN A 130 17.51 -4.00 6.42
C ASN A 130 18.90 -3.36 6.57
N HIS A 131 19.43 -3.37 7.79
CA HIS A 131 20.75 -2.83 8.14
C HIS A 131 21.93 -3.52 7.42
N MET A 132 21.73 -4.74 6.89
CA MET A 132 22.72 -5.45 6.07
C MET A 132 22.60 -5.11 4.57
N GLY A 133 21.64 -4.26 4.19
CA GLY A 133 21.36 -3.91 2.79
C GLY A 133 20.48 -4.91 2.03
N GLN A 134 20.00 -5.97 2.69
CA GLN A 134 19.10 -6.96 2.08
C GLN A 134 17.68 -6.42 1.96
N LEU A 135 16.99 -6.78 0.89
CA LEU A 135 15.61 -6.39 0.62
C LEU A 135 14.66 -7.12 1.59
N THR A 136 13.88 -6.37 2.37
CA THR A 136 12.84 -6.91 3.28
C THR A 136 11.44 -6.76 2.73
N GLY A 137 11.25 -5.79 1.85
CA GLY A 137 9.98 -5.55 1.21
C GLY A 137 10.16 -4.77 -0.08
N GLN A 138 9.37 -5.10 -1.08
CA GLN A 138 9.32 -4.36 -2.33
C GLN A 138 7.87 -4.07 -2.68
N LEU A 139 7.60 -2.80 -2.95
CA LEU A 139 6.35 -2.36 -3.53
C LEU A 139 6.67 -1.77 -4.91
N THR A 140 6.22 -2.45 -5.96
CA THR A 140 6.41 -2.02 -7.34
C THR A 140 5.08 -1.54 -7.87
N VAL A 141 4.98 -0.24 -8.14
CA VAL A 141 3.81 0.36 -8.81
C VAL A 141 4.14 0.44 -10.30
N GLY A 142 3.59 -0.51 -11.06
CA GLY A 142 3.70 -0.55 -12.51
C GLY A 142 2.51 0.09 -13.21
N ALA A 143 2.51 0.04 -14.54
CA ALA A 143 1.40 0.55 -15.36
C ALA A 143 0.10 -0.27 -15.19
N GLU A 144 0.21 -1.60 -15.00
CA GLU A 144 -0.94 -2.51 -14.97
C GLU A 144 -1.23 -3.08 -13.58
N ALA A 145 -0.19 -3.31 -12.77
CA ALA A 145 -0.32 -3.99 -11.49
C ALA A 145 0.56 -3.36 -10.40
N VAL A 146 0.14 -3.59 -9.16
CA VAL A 146 0.90 -3.30 -7.96
C VAL A 146 1.36 -4.62 -7.36
N GLU A 147 2.66 -4.85 -7.37
CA GLU A 147 3.26 -6.05 -6.81
C GLU A 147 3.86 -5.73 -5.44
N ALA A 148 3.42 -6.48 -4.43
CA ALA A 148 3.90 -6.36 -3.05
C ALA A 148 4.59 -7.65 -2.64
N GLN A 149 5.92 -7.60 -2.48
CA GLN A 149 6.71 -8.70 -1.93
C GLN A 149 7.00 -8.38 -0.47
N CYS A 150 6.28 -8.99 0.46
CA CYS A 150 6.44 -8.79 1.90
C CYS A 150 5.82 -9.95 2.70
N LYS A 151 6.10 -10.02 4.01
CA LYS A 151 5.54 -11.06 4.91
C LYS A 151 4.05 -10.88 5.21
N ARG A 152 3.57 -9.64 5.17
CA ARG A 152 2.20 -9.27 5.49
C ARG A 152 1.84 -8.02 4.73
N PHE A 153 0.77 -8.09 3.96
CA PHE A 153 0.24 -6.98 3.20
C PHE A 153 -1.15 -6.63 3.71
N GLU A 154 -1.32 -5.40 4.16
CA GLU A 154 -2.59 -4.89 4.66
C GLU A 154 -3.00 -3.63 3.93
N VAL A 155 -4.28 -3.56 3.57
CA VAL A 155 -4.93 -2.34 3.11
C VAL A 155 -5.90 -1.89 4.20
N ARG A 156 -5.59 -0.76 4.84
CA ARG A 156 -6.42 -0.16 5.88
C ARG A 156 -7.15 1.07 5.35
N ALA A 157 -8.39 1.23 5.76
CA ALA A 157 -9.17 2.43 5.49
C ALA A 157 -8.58 3.64 6.25
N SER A 158 -8.58 4.81 5.61
CA SER A 158 -7.93 6.01 6.14
C SER A 158 -8.64 6.64 7.34
N GLU A 159 -9.97 6.47 7.42
CA GLU A 159 -10.81 7.18 8.40
C GLU A 159 -10.90 6.46 9.74
N ASP A 160 -11.04 5.14 9.72
CA ASP A 160 -11.25 4.30 10.91
C ASP A 160 -10.14 3.27 11.12
N GLY A 161 -9.19 3.15 10.19
CA GLY A 161 -8.11 2.18 10.25
C GLY A 161 -8.54 0.74 9.99
N ARG A 162 -9.78 0.50 9.53
CA ARG A 162 -10.34 -0.85 9.34
C ARG A 162 -9.64 -1.60 8.20
N VAL A 163 -9.42 -2.90 8.39
CA VAL A 163 -8.76 -3.77 7.39
C VAL A 163 -9.76 -4.18 6.31
N LEU A 164 -9.47 -3.81 5.07
CA LEU A 164 -10.28 -4.19 3.89
C LEU A 164 -9.77 -5.49 3.25
N PHE A 165 -8.44 -5.62 3.24
CA PHE A 165 -7.73 -6.76 2.70
C PHE A 165 -6.53 -7.03 3.60
N SER A 166 -6.36 -8.30 3.97
CA SER A 166 -5.16 -8.78 4.62
C SER A 166 -4.73 -10.05 3.93
N ALA A 167 -3.46 -10.08 3.56
CA ALA A 167 -2.77 -11.29 3.16
C ALA A 167 -1.55 -11.45 4.05
N ASP A 168 -1.55 -12.52 4.84
CA ASP A 168 -0.40 -13.03 5.54
C ASP A 168 -0.20 -14.51 5.20
N GLU A 169 0.71 -15.18 5.91
CA GLU A 169 0.98 -16.60 5.71
C GLU A 169 -0.18 -17.50 6.19
N ASP A 170 -1.02 -17.02 7.12
CA ASP A 170 -2.00 -17.84 7.84
C ASP A 170 -3.40 -17.78 7.20
N GLU A 171 -3.86 -16.58 6.84
CA GLU A 171 -5.18 -16.39 6.26
C GLU A 171 -5.24 -15.27 5.23
N ILE A 172 -6.16 -15.44 4.29
CA ILE A 172 -6.55 -14.39 3.34
C ILE A 172 -7.95 -13.95 3.70
N THR A 173 -8.03 -12.70 4.15
CA THR A 173 -9.31 -12.11 4.54
C THR A 173 -9.77 -11.18 3.43
N ILE A 174 -10.84 -11.58 2.72
CA ILE A 174 -11.39 -10.84 1.57
C ILE A 174 -12.70 -10.19 2.00
N GLY A 175 -12.64 -8.87 2.25
CA GLY A 175 -13.78 -8.10 2.73
C GLY A 175 -14.32 -8.73 4.00
N ALA A 176 -13.63 -8.46 5.12
CA ALA A 176 -13.58 -9.18 6.41
C ALA A 176 -14.88 -9.77 7.01
N GLU A 177 -16.03 -9.57 6.39
CA GLU A 177 -17.35 -10.04 6.79
C GLU A 177 -17.96 -11.12 5.86
N LYS A 178 -17.51 -11.28 4.59
CA LYS A 178 -18.23 -12.12 3.59
C LYS A 178 -17.67 -13.52 3.41
N LEU A 179 -16.34 -13.65 3.32
CA LEU A 179 -15.67 -14.91 3.04
C LEU A 179 -14.38 -14.96 3.84
N LYS A 180 -14.32 -15.93 4.75
CA LYS A 180 -13.12 -16.20 5.53
C LYS A 180 -12.58 -17.57 5.14
N VAL A 181 -11.37 -17.56 4.59
CA VAL A 181 -10.58 -18.76 4.36
C VAL A 181 -9.67 -18.88 5.57
N THR A 182 -10.06 -19.71 6.54
CA THR A 182 -9.35 -19.84 7.83
C THR A 182 -8.16 -20.80 7.78
N GLY A 183 -7.90 -21.43 6.63
CA GLY A 183 -6.80 -22.36 6.45
C GLY A 183 -7.06 -23.35 5.30
N THR A 184 -6.27 -24.42 5.26
CA THR A 184 -6.42 -25.51 4.27
C THR A 184 -7.72 -26.30 4.44
N GLU A 185 -8.23 -26.38 5.67
CA GLU A 185 -9.31 -27.31 6.05
C GLU A 185 -10.73 -26.83 5.72
N GLY A 186 -10.89 -25.61 5.21
CA GLY A 186 -12.19 -25.20 4.70
C GLY A 186 -12.49 -23.72 4.73
N ALA A 187 -13.70 -23.44 4.25
CA ALA A 187 -14.26 -22.11 4.14
C ALA A 187 -15.46 -21.98 5.08
N VAL A 188 -15.52 -20.87 5.81
CA VAL A 188 -16.71 -20.52 6.60
C VAL A 188 -17.64 -19.70 5.72
N PHE A 189 -18.83 -20.23 5.48
CA PHE A 189 -19.90 -19.52 4.78
C PHE A 189 -20.81 -18.86 5.81
N GLY A 190 -20.90 -17.53 5.78
CA GLY A 190 -21.90 -16.81 6.58
C GLY A 190 -23.35 -17.01 6.11
N HIS A 191 -23.58 -17.75 5.03
CA HIS A 191 -24.82 -17.79 4.24
C HIS A 191 -25.07 -19.19 3.63
N SER A 192 -26.23 -19.42 2.99
CA SER A 192 -26.58 -20.71 2.35
C SER A 192 -25.63 -21.11 1.21
N VAL A 193 -25.41 -22.43 1.06
CA VAL A 193 -24.54 -23.05 0.05
C VAL A 193 -25.36 -24.05 -0.79
N GLU A 194 -25.27 -23.98 -2.12
CA GLU A 194 -25.93 -24.91 -3.06
C GLU A 194 -24.88 -25.82 -3.73
N THR A 195 -25.12 -27.14 -3.79
CA THR A 195 -24.19 -28.11 -4.40
C THR A 195 -24.89 -29.39 -4.91
N PRO A 196 -24.50 -29.96 -6.07
CA PRO A 196 -25.15 -31.14 -6.67
C PRO A 196 -24.71 -32.49 -6.08
N HIS A 197 -23.56 -32.56 -5.41
CA HIS A 197 -23.03 -33.79 -4.83
C HIS A 197 -22.30 -33.46 -3.54
N ILE A 198 -22.67 -34.15 -2.47
CA ILE A 198 -21.99 -34.03 -1.18
C ILE A 198 -21.42 -35.39 -0.85
N ARG A 199 -20.11 -35.45 -0.70
CA ARG A 199 -19.38 -36.67 -0.41
C ARG A 199 -18.32 -36.35 0.63
N ALA A 200 -18.21 -37.20 1.64
CA ALA A 200 -17.08 -37.22 2.55
C ALA A 200 -15.94 -38.08 1.97
N GLU A 201 -14.76 -37.95 2.54
CA GLU A 201 -13.63 -38.81 2.19
C GLU A 201 -13.95 -40.30 2.49
N PRO A 202 -13.39 -41.27 1.76
CA PRO A 202 -13.76 -42.70 1.86
C PRO A 202 -13.67 -43.33 3.26
N SER A 203 -12.89 -42.75 4.16
CA SER A 203 -12.69 -43.20 5.55
C SER A 203 -13.37 -42.29 6.57
N GLN A 204 -14.13 -41.30 6.12
CA GLN A 204 -14.79 -40.31 6.97
C GLN A 204 -16.31 -40.42 6.81
N ASP A 205 -17.00 -40.24 7.94
CA ASP A 205 -18.46 -40.21 7.93
C ASP A 205 -18.95 -38.90 7.30
N LEU A 206 -19.86 -39.02 6.32
CA LEU A 206 -20.60 -37.86 5.84
C LEU A 206 -21.64 -37.46 6.89
N ARG A 207 -21.30 -36.46 7.70
CA ARG A 207 -22.20 -35.90 8.69
C ARG A 207 -22.86 -34.63 8.16
N LEU A 208 -24.14 -34.76 7.83
CA LEU A 208 -25.01 -33.61 7.62
C LEU A 208 -25.77 -33.37 8.91
N GLU A 209 -25.48 -32.28 9.60
CA GLU A 209 -26.15 -31.94 10.84
C GLU A 209 -26.62 -30.48 10.83
N SER A 210 -27.86 -30.29 11.29
CA SER A 210 -28.40 -28.99 11.63
C SER A 210 -28.69 -28.99 13.14
N PRO A 211 -27.76 -28.55 13.99
CA PRO A 211 -27.93 -28.65 15.45
C PRO A 211 -29.09 -27.80 15.97
N THR A 212 -29.39 -26.70 15.28
CA THR A 212 -30.32 -25.66 15.77
C THR A 212 -31.64 -25.60 15.00
N ARG A 213 -31.71 -26.16 13.79
CA ARG A 213 -32.89 -26.05 12.91
C ARG A 213 -33.17 -27.40 12.25
N SER A 214 -33.85 -27.37 11.10
CA SER A 214 -34.02 -28.54 10.25
C SER A 214 -32.83 -28.71 9.32
N LEU A 215 -32.50 -29.97 9.03
CA LEU A 215 -31.74 -30.35 7.85
C LEU A 215 -32.78 -30.78 6.80
N LYS A 216 -32.82 -30.09 5.66
CA LYS A 216 -33.69 -30.44 4.53
C LYS A 216 -32.82 -30.92 3.38
N MET A 217 -33.07 -32.14 2.91
CA MET A 217 -32.45 -32.70 1.71
C MET A 217 -33.56 -32.90 0.68
N GLU A 218 -33.47 -32.21 -0.45
CA GLU A 218 -34.46 -32.28 -1.53
C GLU A 218 -33.74 -32.50 -2.86
N ALA A 219 -34.19 -33.48 -3.64
CA ALA A 219 -33.61 -33.81 -4.93
C ALA A 219 -34.71 -34.14 -5.95
N PRO A 220 -34.72 -33.51 -7.15
CA PRO A 220 -35.78 -33.71 -8.15
C PRO A 220 -35.92 -35.15 -8.66
N ARG A 221 -34.85 -35.95 -8.64
CA ARG A 221 -34.82 -37.35 -9.11
C ARG A 221 -34.82 -38.37 -7.98
N GLY A 222 -35.19 -37.92 -6.78
CA GLY A 222 -35.13 -38.73 -5.56
C GLY A 222 -33.84 -38.53 -4.78
N VAL A 223 -33.92 -38.81 -3.48
CA VAL A 223 -32.80 -38.76 -2.54
C VAL A 223 -32.41 -40.20 -2.23
N GLN A 224 -31.30 -40.66 -2.81
CA GLN A 224 -30.71 -41.94 -2.43
C GLN A 224 -29.69 -41.69 -1.32
N VAL A 225 -30.00 -42.19 -0.13
CA VAL A 225 -29.02 -42.28 0.96
C VAL A 225 -28.60 -43.72 1.09
N SER A 226 -27.31 -43.98 0.85
CA SER A 226 -26.73 -45.31 0.93
C SER A 226 -25.49 -45.28 1.80
N ALA A 227 -25.46 -46.12 2.83
CA ALA A 227 -24.25 -46.43 3.58
C ALA A 227 -23.71 -47.76 3.05
N ALA A 228 -22.65 -47.72 2.24
CA ALA A 228 -22.05 -48.94 1.68
C ALA A 228 -21.36 -49.79 2.75
N ALA A 229 -20.92 -49.15 3.84
CA ALA A 229 -20.40 -49.78 5.04
C ALA A 229 -20.88 -48.97 6.25
N GLY A 230 -21.21 -49.67 7.34
CA GLY A 230 -21.71 -49.05 8.58
C GLY A 230 -23.22 -48.80 8.59
N ASP A 231 -23.66 -48.05 9.60
CA ASP A 231 -25.08 -47.81 9.86
C ASP A 231 -25.54 -46.48 9.25
N PHE A 232 -26.71 -46.49 8.61
CA PHE A 232 -27.44 -45.24 8.36
C PHE A 232 -28.27 -44.89 9.61
N LYS A 233 -27.89 -43.80 10.27
CA LYS A 233 -28.60 -43.31 11.46
C LYS A 233 -29.21 -41.94 11.18
N ALA A 234 -30.53 -41.91 11.01
CA ALA A 234 -31.31 -40.68 11.03
C ALA A 234 -31.87 -40.45 12.44
N THR A 235 -31.47 -39.36 13.08
CA THR A 235 -32.04 -38.94 14.37
C THR A 235 -32.58 -37.53 14.29
N CYS A 236 -33.82 -37.35 14.72
CA CYS A 236 -34.46 -36.05 14.89
C CYS A 236 -34.86 -35.87 16.37
N ARG A 237 -34.93 -34.62 16.84
CA ARG A 237 -35.47 -34.33 18.18
C ARG A 237 -37.00 -34.29 18.23
N LYS A 238 -37.66 -33.91 17.14
CA LYS A 238 -39.12 -33.73 17.07
C LYS A 238 -39.77 -34.76 16.15
N GLU A 239 -39.64 -34.57 14.84
CA GLU A 239 -40.30 -35.39 13.83
C GLU A 239 -39.32 -35.73 12.71
N LEU A 240 -39.34 -37.00 12.29
CA LEU A 240 -38.66 -37.49 11.09
C LEU A 240 -39.75 -37.74 10.05
N HIS A 241 -39.89 -36.82 9.12
CA HIS A 241 -40.84 -36.97 8.01
C HIS A 241 -40.11 -37.56 6.80
N LEU A 242 -40.51 -38.77 6.40
CA LEU A 242 -40.11 -39.38 5.14
C LEU A 242 -41.30 -39.29 4.19
N GLN A 243 -41.12 -38.58 3.07
CA GLN A 243 -42.17 -38.38 2.07
C GLN A 243 -41.65 -38.77 0.68
N SER A 244 -42.41 -39.60 -0.03
CA SER A 244 -42.12 -40.02 -1.41
C SER A 244 -43.28 -39.64 -2.31
N THR A 245 -42.98 -38.97 -3.43
CA THR A 245 -43.98 -38.61 -4.45
C THR A 245 -44.31 -39.78 -5.37
N GLU A 246 -43.42 -40.78 -5.48
CA GLU A 246 -43.59 -41.98 -6.31
C GLU A 246 -44.42 -43.07 -5.60
N GLY A 247 -44.78 -42.84 -4.33
CA GLY A 247 -45.75 -43.67 -3.60
C GLY A 247 -45.15 -44.77 -2.73
N GLU A 248 -43.83 -44.98 -2.75
CA GLU A 248 -43.17 -45.95 -1.88
C GLU A 248 -41.96 -45.36 -1.15
N ILE A 249 -41.74 -45.86 0.07
CA ILE A 249 -40.55 -45.60 0.89
C ILE A 249 -39.92 -46.97 1.12
N PHE A 250 -38.76 -47.20 0.49
CA PHE A 250 -38.06 -48.47 0.61
C PHE A 250 -37.02 -48.40 1.74
N LEU A 251 -37.23 -49.20 2.78
CA LEU A 251 -36.27 -49.39 3.86
C LEU A 251 -35.70 -50.80 3.74
N ASN A 252 -34.43 -50.93 3.36
CA ASN A 252 -33.76 -52.22 3.23
C ASN A 252 -32.51 -52.27 4.10
N ALA A 253 -32.55 -53.13 5.10
CA ALA A 253 -31.46 -53.41 6.03
C ALA A 253 -31.68 -54.76 6.72
N ASP A 254 -30.60 -55.40 7.17
CA ASP A 254 -30.66 -56.65 7.95
C ASP A 254 -31.46 -56.51 9.25
N SER A 255 -31.45 -55.32 9.85
CA SER A 255 -32.20 -55.00 11.07
C SER A 255 -32.75 -53.58 10.99
N ILE A 256 -34.08 -53.44 10.94
CA ILE A 256 -34.76 -52.14 11.04
C ILE A 256 -35.21 -51.93 12.49
N ARG A 257 -34.71 -50.88 13.13
CA ARG A 257 -35.07 -50.51 14.51
C ARG A 257 -35.89 -49.23 14.52
N LEU A 258 -37.19 -49.35 14.80
CA LEU A 258 -38.08 -48.22 15.05
C LEU A 258 -38.24 -48.05 16.57
N GLY A 259 -37.53 -47.07 17.15
CA GLY A 259 -37.57 -46.81 18.60
C GLY A 259 -38.76 -45.94 19.00
N ASN A 260 -39.20 -46.06 20.26
CA ASN A 260 -40.18 -45.18 20.92
C ASN A 260 -41.57 -45.08 20.24
N LEU A 261 -42.04 -46.16 19.62
CA LEU A 261 -43.40 -46.21 19.07
C LEU A 261 -44.45 -46.25 20.21
N PRO A 262 -45.56 -45.50 20.11
CA PRO A 262 -46.63 -45.53 21.11
C PRO A 262 -47.34 -46.89 21.12
N ILE A 263 -47.83 -47.32 22.29
CA ILE A 263 -48.54 -48.59 22.47
C ILE A 263 -50.05 -48.34 22.61
N GLY A 264 -50.86 -49.06 21.84
CA GLY A 264 -52.32 -49.03 21.91
C GLY A 264 -52.91 -49.60 23.21
N SER A 265 -53.89 -48.91 23.82
CA SER A 265 -54.54 -49.33 25.07
C SER A 265 -55.86 -50.08 24.84
N PHE A 266 -56.05 -51.24 25.50
CA PHE A 266 -57.32 -51.95 25.54
C PHE A 266 -58.23 -51.43 26.67
N SER A 267 -59.50 -51.13 26.37
CA SER A 267 -60.57 -51.03 27.37
C SER A 267 -61.47 -52.26 27.27
N SER A 268 -60.99 -53.43 27.68
CA SER A 268 -61.86 -54.56 27.97
C SER A 268 -61.40 -55.28 29.24
N SER A 269 -62.30 -55.32 30.20
CA SER A 269 -62.23 -55.99 31.48
C SER A 269 -62.02 -57.50 31.30
N THR A 270 -60.78 -57.94 31.12
CA THR A 270 -60.41 -59.32 31.42
C THR A 270 -59.11 -59.28 32.19
N SER A 271 -59.25 -59.48 33.49
CA SER A 271 -58.20 -59.76 34.45
C SER A 271 -57.37 -60.96 34.00
N SER A 272 -56.40 -60.72 33.12
CA SER A 272 -55.20 -61.53 33.05
C SER A 272 -54.05 -60.59 33.27
N SER A 273 -53.55 -60.63 34.50
CA SER A 273 -52.27 -60.08 34.92
C SER A 273 -51.14 -60.80 34.16
N ASN A 274 -51.08 -60.66 32.84
CA ASN A 274 -50.01 -61.22 32.02
C ASN A 274 -49.00 -60.12 31.69
N SER A 275 -48.24 -59.75 32.70
CA SER A 275 -46.95 -59.08 32.54
C SER A 275 -46.07 -59.88 31.57
N ARG A 276 -45.57 -59.21 30.51
CA ARG A 276 -44.58 -59.66 29.49
C ARG A 276 -45.11 -60.14 28.13
N GLN A 277 -45.98 -59.39 27.48
CA GLN A 277 -46.15 -59.55 26.03
C GLN A 277 -44.90 -58.96 25.31
N THR A 278 -44.14 -59.79 24.58
CA THR A 278 -42.88 -59.40 23.88
C THR A 278 -43.06 -59.21 22.37
N VAL A 279 -44.23 -59.57 21.86
CA VAL A 279 -44.56 -59.51 20.43
C VAL A 279 -45.67 -58.50 20.23
N TYR A 280 -45.44 -57.59 19.29
CA TYR A 280 -46.36 -56.52 18.92
C TYR A 280 -46.64 -56.55 17.42
N GLU A 281 -47.87 -56.24 17.04
CA GLU A 281 -48.25 -55.86 15.68
C GLU A 281 -47.88 -54.39 15.46
N LEU A 282 -47.33 -54.08 14.29
CA LEU A 282 -47.12 -52.70 13.86
C LEU A 282 -48.34 -52.26 13.05
N CYS A 283 -49.06 -51.26 13.55
CA CYS A 283 -50.26 -50.73 12.93
C CYS A 283 -49.99 -49.35 12.33
N VAL A 284 -50.61 -49.09 11.17
CA VAL A 284 -50.51 -47.80 10.45
C VAL A 284 -51.87 -47.11 10.47
N CYS A 285 -51.93 -45.88 10.98
CA CYS A 285 -53.12 -45.05 10.90
C CYS A 285 -53.28 -44.45 9.49
N PRO A 286 -54.50 -44.05 9.06
CA PRO A 286 -54.70 -43.39 7.76
C PRO A 286 -53.90 -42.09 7.57
N ASN A 287 -53.43 -41.45 8.65
CA ASN A 287 -52.57 -40.27 8.62
C ASN A 287 -51.06 -40.60 8.54
N GLY A 288 -50.67 -41.88 8.43
CA GLY A 288 -49.28 -42.31 8.34
C GLY A 288 -48.57 -42.55 9.67
N LYS A 289 -49.21 -42.30 10.83
CA LYS A 289 -48.62 -42.60 12.14
C LYS A 289 -48.50 -44.10 12.36
N LEU A 290 -47.35 -44.52 12.90
CA LEU A 290 -47.05 -45.89 13.29
C LEU A 290 -47.23 -46.07 14.80
N TYR A 291 -47.89 -47.16 15.22
CA TYR A 291 -48.03 -47.53 16.63
C TYR A 291 -47.99 -49.05 16.82
N LEU A 292 -47.70 -49.48 18.05
CA LEU A 292 -47.63 -50.87 18.44
C LEU A 292 -48.96 -51.31 19.04
N SER A 293 -49.52 -52.41 18.53
CA SER A 293 -50.65 -53.11 19.14
C SER A 293 -50.20 -54.47 19.67
N PRO A 294 -50.64 -54.93 20.85
CA PRO A 294 -50.27 -56.25 21.35
C PRO A 294 -50.78 -57.38 20.45
N ALA A 295 -49.93 -58.36 20.13
CA ALA A 295 -50.31 -59.45 19.22
C ALA A 295 -51.37 -60.38 19.85
N GLY A 296 -52.46 -60.64 19.11
CA GLY A 296 -53.56 -61.52 19.51
C GLY A 296 -53.76 -62.71 18.54
N VAL A 297 -54.84 -63.48 18.73
CA VAL A 297 -55.22 -64.58 17.80
C VAL A 297 -55.71 -64.03 16.44
N GLY A 298 -56.13 -62.77 16.41
CA GLY A 298 -56.41 -62.00 15.20
C GLY A 298 -55.88 -60.56 15.36
N SER A 299 -55.89 -59.78 14.27
CA SER A 299 -55.35 -58.41 14.31
C SER A 299 -56.06 -57.56 15.35
N THR A 300 -55.28 -56.95 16.23
CA THR A 300 -55.77 -56.09 17.31
C THR A 300 -55.71 -54.59 16.96
N CYS A 301 -55.21 -54.24 15.77
CA CYS A 301 -55.08 -52.85 15.31
C CYS A 301 -56.41 -52.07 15.33
N GLN A 302 -57.56 -52.71 15.11
CA GLN A 302 -58.85 -51.99 15.10
C GLN A 302 -59.34 -51.62 16.50
N SER A 303 -58.95 -52.38 17.54
CA SER A 303 -59.48 -52.22 18.89
C SER A 303 -58.88 -51.03 19.66
N SER A 304 -57.75 -50.50 19.20
CA SER A 304 -57.01 -49.41 19.86
C SER A 304 -57.02 -48.10 19.04
N SER A 305 -58.16 -47.73 18.48
CA SER A 305 -58.29 -46.62 17.52
C SER A 305 -58.03 -45.21 18.10
N SER A 306 -57.90 -45.05 19.42
CA SER A 306 -57.68 -43.72 20.04
C SER A 306 -56.41 -43.02 19.58
N ILE A 307 -55.33 -43.76 19.28
CA ILE A 307 -54.05 -43.19 18.80
C ILE A 307 -54.21 -42.57 17.41
N CYS A 308 -55.03 -43.16 16.54
CA CYS A 308 -55.25 -42.63 15.19
C CYS A 308 -56.09 -41.35 15.16
N LEU A 309 -56.83 -41.06 16.25
CA LEU A 309 -57.63 -39.83 16.37
C LEU A 309 -56.80 -38.63 16.85
N TRP A 310 -55.62 -38.86 17.43
CA TRP A 310 -54.73 -37.78 17.84
C TRP A 310 -53.99 -37.22 16.64
N ASN A 311 -54.28 -35.95 16.34
CA ASN A 311 -53.54 -35.16 15.34
C ASN A 311 -52.19 -34.71 15.90
#